data_AF-W4JP71-F1
#
_entry.id   AF-W4JP71-F1
#
_cell.length_a   1.000
_cell.length_b   1.000
_cell.length_c   1.000
_cell.angle_alpha   90.00
_cell.angle_beta   90.00
_cell.angle_gamma   90.00
#
_symmetry.space_group_name_H-M   'P 1'
#
loop_
_entity.id
_entity.type
_entity.pdbx_description
1 polymer ?
#
loop_
_entity_poly.entity_id
_entity_poly.type
_entity_poly.pdbx_seq_one_letter_code
_entity_poly.pdbx_strand_id
1 'polypeptide(L)'
;MHTESQKFILQCLLLFVADRYKSDSDKISLMLSCMRHGMAGAWAENFLAKTVGTETPKDLGAWSDFLTKFRLQFKESNKMDKVCSSLMAFSQGRMTMDEYSNQFLLITADADISEKEQVPYYQQRLDLWVMDKIYDKETQPTDTIQEWVNMTCKVDACMRARSTQKAILANSTSF
;
A
#
# COMPACT_ATOMS: atom_id res chain seq x y z
N MET A 1 5.73 5.74 -8.84
CA MET A 1 6.00 5.42 -10.27
C MET A 1 5.14 4.22 -10.64
N HIS A 2 4.18 4.37 -11.56
CA HIS A 2 3.40 3.23 -12.03
C HIS A 2 4.28 2.23 -12.73
N THR A 3 3.94 0.97 -12.55
CA THR A 3 4.73 -0.15 -13.03
C THR A 3 4.21 -0.63 -14.36
N GLU A 4 5.02 -1.32 -15.15
CA GLU A 4 4.65 -1.61 -16.54
C GLU A 4 3.39 -2.47 -16.65
N SER A 5 3.15 -3.38 -15.69
CA SER A 5 1.90 -4.15 -15.61
C SER A 5 0.69 -3.27 -15.25
N GLN A 6 0.87 -2.27 -14.36
CA GLN A 6 -0.20 -1.34 -14.01
C GLN A 6 -0.52 -0.36 -15.15
N LYS A 7 0.49 0.18 -15.82
CA LYS A 7 0.32 1.02 -17.02
C LYS A 7 -0.42 0.25 -18.12
N PHE A 8 -0.06 -1.02 -18.32
CA PHE A 8 -0.72 -1.90 -19.27
C PHE A 8 -2.20 -2.12 -18.94
N ILE A 9 -2.54 -2.41 -17.67
CA ILE A 9 -3.95 -2.53 -17.24
C ILE A 9 -4.72 -1.24 -17.54
N LEU A 10 -4.17 -0.07 -17.20
CA LEU A 10 -4.81 1.22 -17.45
C LEU A 10 -5.07 1.47 -18.94
N GLN A 11 -4.13 1.10 -19.81
CA GLN A 11 -4.31 1.18 -21.26
C GLN A 11 -5.44 0.25 -21.75
N CYS A 12 -5.53 -0.97 -21.23
CA CYS A 12 -6.61 -1.89 -21.56
C CYS A 12 -7.98 -1.38 -21.06
N LEU A 13 -8.05 -0.87 -19.83
CA LEU A 13 -9.29 -0.30 -19.29
C LEU A 13 -9.80 0.88 -20.13
N LEU A 14 -8.90 1.73 -20.63
CA LEU A 14 -9.26 2.81 -21.55
C LEU A 14 -9.89 2.28 -22.85
N LEU A 15 -9.36 1.17 -23.40
CA LEU A 15 -9.92 0.54 -24.59
C LEU A 15 -11.31 -0.06 -24.34
N PHE A 16 -11.58 -0.56 -23.13
CA PHE A 16 -12.89 -1.12 -22.76
C PHE A 16 -13.99 -0.08 -22.61
N VAL A 17 -13.66 1.21 -22.54
CA VAL A 17 -14.66 2.29 -22.63
C VAL A 17 -15.33 2.31 -24.00
N ALA A 18 -14.67 1.79 -25.05
CA ALA A 18 -15.27 1.66 -26.37
C ALA A 18 -16.37 0.58 -26.38
N ASP A 19 -17.49 0.87 -27.05
CA ASP A 19 -18.72 0.05 -27.10
C ASP A 19 -18.56 -1.36 -27.72
N ARG A 20 -17.33 -1.74 -28.09
CA ARG A 20 -16.97 -3.02 -28.73
C ARG A 20 -16.51 -4.12 -27.76
N TYR A 21 -16.22 -3.80 -26.50
CA TYR A 21 -15.73 -4.77 -25.50
C TYR A 21 -16.71 -4.91 -24.33
N LYS A 22 -17.91 -5.42 -24.63
CA LYS A 22 -19.02 -5.51 -23.67
C LYS A 22 -18.94 -6.72 -22.77
N SER A 23 -18.54 -7.87 -23.31
CA SER A 23 -18.41 -9.10 -22.51
C SER A 23 -17.04 -9.20 -21.84
N ASP A 24 -16.97 -9.96 -20.76
CA ASP A 24 -15.70 -10.24 -20.10
C ASP A 24 -14.77 -11.05 -21.00
N SER A 25 -15.30 -11.98 -21.80
CA SER A 25 -14.54 -12.69 -22.82
C SER A 25 -13.90 -11.77 -23.86
N ASP A 26 -14.58 -10.70 -24.29
CA ASP A 26 -14.00 -9.72 -25.23
C ASP A 26 -12.83 -8.97 -24.60
N LYS A 27 -12.96 -8.57 -23.33
CA LYS A 27 -11.92 -7.87 -22.56
C LYS A 27 -10.70 -8.77 -22.34
N ILE A 28 -10.92 -10.02 -21.93
CA ILE A 28 -9.87 -11.01 -21.72
C ILE A 28 -9.16 -11.32 -23.03
N SER A 29 -9.90 -11.54 -24.11
CA SER A 29 -9.35 -11.81 -25.45
C SER A 29 -8.45 -10.67 -25.93
N LEU A 30 -8.89 -9.42 -25.78
CA LEU A 30 -8.07 -8.26 -26.15
C LEU A 30 -6.77 -8.25 -25.35
N MET A 31 -6.87 -8.40 -24.03
CA MET A 31 -5.70 -8.31 -23.15
C MET A 31 -4.68 -9.42 -23.45
N LEU A 32 -5.14 -10.66 -23.68
CA LEU A 32 -4.28 -11.77 -24.11
C LEU A 32 -3.64 -11.51 -25.48
N SER A 33 -4.37 -10.92 -26.44
CA SER A 33 -3.84 -10.62 -27.79
C SER A 33 -2.67 -9.63 -27.80
N CYS A 34 -2.53 -8.83 -26.73
CA CYS A 34 -1.44 -7.89 -26.54
C CYS A 34 -0.20 -8.56 -25.90
N MET A 35 -0.34 -9.74 -25.31
CA MET A 35 0.75 -10.49 -24.66
C MET A 35 1.39 -11.45 -25.65
N ARG A 36 2.21 -10.93 -26.57
CA ARG A 36 2.78 -11.74 -27.67
C ARG A 36 4.19 -12.25 -27.42
N HIS A 37 4.90 -11.65 -26.48
CA HIS A 37 6.35 -11.85 -26.33
C HIS A 37 6.76 -12.00 -24.87
N GLY A 38 7.90 -12.65 -24.66
CA GLY A 38 8.51 -12.84 -23.35
C GLY A 38 7.64 -13.62 -22.37
N MET A 39 7.82 -13.32 -21.08
CA MET A 39 7.07 -13.97 -20.00
C MET A 39 5.55 -13.74 -20.09
N ALA A 40 5.13 -12.59 -20.64
CA ALA A 40 3.72 -12.29 -20.86
C ALA A 40 3.09 -13.24 -21.88
N GLY A 41 3.78 -13.49 -23.01
CA GLY A 41 3.33 -14.44 -24.03
C GLY A 41 3.22 -15.87 -23.50
N ALA A 42 4.26 -16.36 -22.83
CA ALA A 42 4.25 -17.70 -22.25
C ALA A 42 3.11 -17.89 -21.23
N TRP A 43 2.79 -16.85 -20.45
CA TRP A 43 1.67 -16.90 -19.53
C TRP A 43 0.31 -16.91 -20.24
N ALA A 44 0.14 -16.08 -21.28
CA ALA A 44 -1.08 -16.04 -22.08
C ALA A 44 -1.37 -17.39 -22.75
N GLU A 45 -0.34 -18.03 -23.31
CA GLU A 45 -0.42 -19.39 -23.88
C GLU A 45 -0.85 -20.41 -22.83
N ASN A 46 -0.23 -20.39 -21.65
CA ASN A 46 -0.59 -21.30 -20.55
C ASN A 46 -2.02 -21.05 -20.02
N PHE A 47 -2.45 -19.78 -19.96
CA PHE A 47 -3.80 -19.42 -19.56
C PHE A 47 -4.84 -19.99 -20.54
N LEU A 48 -4.58 -19.82 -21.84
CA LEU A 48 -5.44 -20.37 -22.90
C LEU A 48 -5.46 -21.89 -22.87
N ALA A 49 -4.30 -22.55 -22.80
CA ALA A 49 -4.21 -24.00 -22.74
C ALA A 49 -5.05 -24.61 -21.59
N LYS A 50 -5.10 -23.94 -20.43
CA LYS A 50 -5.90 -24.37 -19.27
C LYS A 50 -7.39 -24.07 -19.38
N THR A 51 -7.76 -23.00 -20.08
CA THR A 51 -9.15 -22.51 -20.14
C THR A 51 -9.92 -23.08 -21.33
N VAL A 52 -9.21 -23.43 -22.41
CA VAL A 52 -9.79 -23.57 -23.74
C VAL A 52 -9.62 -24.97 -24.34
N GLY A 53 -8.56 -25.70 -23.98
CA GLY A 53 -8.18 -26.90 -24.73
C GLY A 53 -7.86 -26.57 -26.20
N THR A 54 -8.15 -27.49 -27.13
CA THR A 54 -7.85 -27.37 -28.57
C THR A 54 -8.96 -26.73 -29.43
N GLU A 55 -10.11 -26.35 -28.84
CA GLU A 55 -11.23 -25.77 -29.60
C GLU A 55 -11.45 -24.28 -29.28
N THR A 56 -12.06 -23.53 -30.19
CA THR A 56 -12.37 -22.10 -29.97
C THR A 56 -13.25 -21.89 -28.72
N PRO A 57 -12.78 -21.13 -27.72
CA PRO A 57 -13.50 -20.96 -26.47
C PRO A 57 -14.67 -19.99 -26.64
N LYS A 58 -15.85 -20.38 -26.16
CA LYS A 58 -17.00 -19.47 -26.06
C LYS A 58 -17.00 -18.64 -24.77
N ASP A 59 -16.25 -19.06 -23.75
CA ASP A 59 -16.19 -18.41 -22.46
C ASP A 59 -14.76 -18.46 -21.89
N LEU A 60 -14.20 -17.29 -21.58
CA LEU A 60 -12.88 -17.15 -20.95
C LEU A 60 -12.97 -16.90 -19.44
N GLY A 61 -14.18 -16.94 -18.88
CA GLY A 61 -14.49 -16.71 -17.48
C GLY A 61 -14.71 -15.23 -17.14
N ALA A 62 -14.89 -14.98 -15.85
CA ALA A 62 -15.14 -13.64 -15.33
C ALA A 62 -13.87 -12.76 -15.40
N TRP A 63 -14.07 -11.48 -15.75
CA TRP A 63 -12.97 -10.51 -15.82
C TRP A 63 -12.25 -10.33 -14.48
N SER A 64 -12.98 -10.41 -13.36
CA SER A 64 -12.42 -10.32 -12.00
C SER A 64 -11.40 -11.42 -11.71
N ASP A 65 -11.70 -12.65 -12.13
CA ASP A 65 -10.86 -13.82 -11.86
C ASP A 65 -9.62 -13.81 -12.74
N PHE A 66 -9.78 -13.41 -14.00
CA PHE A 66 -8.67 -13.16 -14.91
C PHE A 66 -7.72 -12.11 -14.34
N LEU A 67 -8.25 -10.96 -13.88
CA LEU A 67 -7.44 -9.88 -13.34
C LEU A 67 -6.72 -10.30 -12.06
N THR A 68 -7.34 -11.14 -11.23
CA THR A 68 -6.70 -11.72 -10.04
C THR A 68 -5.51 -12.61 -10.42
N LYS A 69 -5.68 -13.51 -11.40
CA LYS A 69 -4.60 -14.37 -11.91
C LYS A 69 -3.48 -13.56 -12.57
N PHE A 70 -3.84 -12.55 -13.37
CA PHE A 70 -2.89 -11.65 -14.01
C PHE A 70 -2.07 -10.89 -12.96
N ARG A 71 -2.74 -10.29 -11.97
CA ARG A 71 -2.08 -9.60 -10.86
C ARG A 71 -1.29 -10.52 -9.96
N LEU A 72 -1.59 -11.82 -9.92
CA LEU A 72 -0.79 -12.81 -9.19
C LEU A 72 0.46 -13.23 -9.97
N GLN A 73 0.36 -13.39 -11.30
CA GLN A 73 1.49 -13.77 -12.13
C GLN A 73 2.47 -12.62 -12.33
N PHE A 74 1.93 -11.46 -12.72
CA PHE A 74 2.69 -10.22 -12.86
C PHE A 74 2.61 -9.42 -11.57
N LYS A 75 2.35 -10.11 -10.45
CA LYS A 75 2.48 -9.55 -9.11
C LYS A 75 3.89 -9.08 -9.03
N GLU A 76 3.99 -7.77 -9.00
CA GLU A 76 5.23 -7.14 -8.67
C GLU A 76 5.61 -7.63 -7.30
N SER A 77 6.64 -8.49 -7.25
CA SER A 77 7.54 -8.72 -6.11
C SER A 77 8.27 -7.42 -5.73
N ASN A 78 7.53 -6.33 -5.70
CA ASN A 78 7.99 -4.96 -5.62
C ASN A 78 6.93 -4.08 -5.00
N LYS A 79 5.63 -4.44 -4.95
CA LYS A 79 4.70 -3.69 -4.08
C LYS A 79 4.91 -4.07 -2.63
N MET A 80 4.75 -5.33 -2.25
CA MET A 80 5.08 -5.77 -0.89
C MET A 80 6.57 -5.62 -0.60
N ASP A 81 7.47 -5.89 -1.55
CA ASP A 81 8.91 -5.77 -1.30
C ASP A 81 9.39 -4.32 -1.25
N LYS A 82 8.86 -3.38 -2.07
CA LYS A 82 9.15 -1.94 -1.89
C LYS A 82 8.39 -1.34 -0.73
N VAL A 83 7.21 -1.81 -0.37
CA VAL A 83 6.48 -1.34 0.80
C VAL A 83 7.15 -1.85 2.06
N CYS A 84 7.56 -3.11 2.13
CA CYS A 84 8.42 -3.63 3.18
C CYS A 84 9.74 -2.86 3.18
N SER A 85 10.42 -2.67 2.04
CA SER A 85 11.67 -1.88 2.01
C SER A 85 11.46 -0.41 2.40
N SER A 86 10.34 0.21 2.01
CA SER A 86 10.01 1.60 2.35
C SER A 86 9.61 1.72 3.80
N LEU A 87 8.77 0.83 4.35
CA LEU A 87 8.45 0.74 5.78
C LEU A 87 9.68 0.40 6.62
N MET A 88 10.61 -0.42 6.09
CA MET A 88 11.85 -0.78 6.76
C MET A 88 12.86 0.37 6.78
N ALA A 89 12.86 1.22 5.74
CA ALA A 89 13.65 2.45 5.67
C ALA A 89 12.95 3.67 6.30
N PHE A 90 11.63 3.61 6.49
CA PHE A 90 10.82 4.69 7.04
C PHE A 90 10.85 4.63 8.56
N SER A 91 11.32 5.71 9.16
CA SER A 91 11.38 5.92 10.60
C SER A 91 11.01 7.36 10.88
N GLN A 92 10.49 7.64 12.07
CA GLN A 92 10.06 8.99 12.47
C GLN A 92 11.17 10.05 12.27
N GLY A 93 12.41 9.73 12.64
CA GLY A 93 13.55 10.63 12.49
C GLY A 93 13.30 12.00 13.15
N ARG A 94 13.33 13.09 12.35
CA ARG A 94 13.04 14.46 12.82
C ARG A 94 11.61 14.92 12.57
N MET A 95 10.77 14.09 11.95
CA MET A 95 9.39 14.44 11.62
C MET A 95 8.56 14.64 12.89
N THR A 96 7.56 15.50 12.80
CA THR A 96 6.46 15.50 13.77
C THR A 96 5.66 14.21 13.67
N MET A 97 4.98 13.81 14.74
CA MET A 97 4.12 12.63 14.68
C MET A 97 2.99 12.77 13.66
N ASP A 98 2.52 13.99 13.40
CA ASP A 98 1.52 14.27 12.37
C ASP A 98 2.07 13.97 10.96
N GLU A 99 3.24 14.53 10.63
CA GLU A 99 3.93 14.27 9.34
C GLU A 99 4.25 12.79 9.13
N TYR A 100 4.72 12.13 10.19
CA TYR A 100 5.00 10.70 10.18
C TYR A 100 3.72 9.87 9.95
N SER A 101 2.65 10.17 10.70
CA SER A 101 1.37 9.48 10.60
C SER A 101 0.77 9.58 9.20
N ASN A 102 0.78 10.78 8.63
CA ASN A 102 0.23 11.01 7.29
C ASN A 102 1.02 10.25 6.22
N GLN A 103 2.35 10.25 6.31
CA GLN A 103 3.20 9.49 5.37
C GLN A 103 3.02 7.99 5.54
N PHE A 104 2.93 7.50 6.78
CA PHE A 104 2.66 6.09 7.06
C PHE A 104 1.33 5.65 6.43
N LEU A 105 0.23 6.38 6.69
CA LEU A 105 -1.09 6.07 6.15
C LEU A 105 -1.12 6.10 4.62
N LEU A 106 -0.38 7.02 3.99
CA LEU A 106 -0.25 7.08 2.54
C LEU A 106 0.45 5.83 1.98
N ILE A 107 1.54 5.40 2.63
CA ILE A 107 2.30 4.19 2.25
C ILE A 107 1.44 2.93 2.42
N THR A 108 0.73 2.79 3.54
CA THR A 108 -0.10 1.61 3.81
C THR A 108 -1.33 1.53 2.92
N ALA A 109 -1.91 2.68 2.54
CA ALA A 109 -3.02 2.75 1.59
C ALA A 109 -2.59 2.35 0.16
N ASP A 110 -1.42 2.80 -0.34
CA ASP A 110 -0.91 2.38 -1.66
C ASP A 110 -0.53 0.89 -1.69
N ALA A 111 -0.20 0.33 -0.53
CA ALA A 111 0.17 -1.05 -0.32
C ALA A 111 -1.00 -2.02 -0.10
N ASP A 112 -2.22 -1.52 0.11
CA ASP A 112 -3.40 -2.32 0.48
C ASP A 112 -3.16 -3.16 1.76
N ILE A 113 -2.40 -2.61 2.73
CA ILE A 113 -2.16 -3.28 4.03
C ILE A 113 -3.43 -3.21 4.86
N SER A 114 -3.89 -4.36 5.35
CA SER A 114 -5.07 -4.44 6.19
C SER A 114 -4.87 -3.67 7.50
N GLU A 115 -5.92 -3.00 8.01
CA GLU A 115 -5.84 -2.19 9.24
C GLU A 115 -5.26 -2.97 10.44
N LYS A 116 -5.57 -4.27 10.54
CA LYS A 116 -5.06 -5.18 11.57
C LYS A 116 -3.54 -5.35 11.53
N GLU A 117 -2.94 -5.28 10.34
CA GLU A 117 -1.51 -5.42 10.14
C GLU A 117 -0.78 -4.08 10.29
N GLN A 118 -1.48 -2.95 10.19
CA GLN A 118 -0.87 -1.62 10.26
C GLN A 118 -0.33 -1.29 11.66
N VAL A 119 -1.04 -1.67 12.72
CA VAL A 119 -0.66 -1.33 14.10
C VAL A 119 0.73 -1.85 14.49
N PRO A 120 1.06 -3.14 14.29
CA PRO A 120 2.41 -3.65 14.56
C PRO A 120 3.51 -2.91 13.77
N TYR A 121 3.27 -2.60 12.49
CA TYR A 121 4.24 -1.85 11.68
C TYR A 121 4.40 -0.41 12.17
N TYR A 122 3.30 0.22 12.56
CA TYR A 122 3.30 1.58 13.07
C TYR A 122 4.11 1.66 14.37
N GLN A 123 3.85 0.76 15.32
CA GLN A 123 4.54 0.69 16.61
C GLN A 123 6.05 0.45 16.50
N GLN A 124 6.48 -0.47 15.62
CA GLN A 124 7.90 -0.84 15.48
C GLN A 124 8.78 0.33 15.04
N ARG A 125 8.19 1.38 14.45
CA ARG A 125 8.90 2.49 13.79
C ARG A 125 8.76 3.83 14.50
N LEU A 126 8.00 3.86 15.60
CA LEU A 126 7.92 5.01 16.50
C LEU A 126 9.22 5.20 17.28
N ASP A 127 9.51 6.45 17.64
CA ASP A 127 10.58 6.74 18.59
C ASP A 127 10.27 6.07 19.94
N LEU A 128 11.28 5.38 20.50
CA LEU A 128 11.18 4.67 21.78
C LEU A 128 10.68 5.59 22.89
N TRP A 129 11.05 6.86 22.88
CA TRP A 129 10.61 7.81 23.90
C TRP A 129 9.11 8.12 23.83
N VAL A 130 8.53 8.15 22.62
CA VAL A 130 7.07 8.29 22.43
C VAL A 130 6.37 7.03 22.89
N MET A 131 6.93 5.86 22.56
CA MET A 131 6.40 4.56 22.98
C MET A 131 6.37 4.42 24.49
N ASP A 132 7.48 4.67 25.19
CA ASP A 132 7.56 4.61 26.66
C ASP A 132 6.47 5.47 27.31
N LYS A 133 6.23 6.66 26.76
CA LYS A 133 5.24 7.61 27.28
C LYS A 133 3.79 7.25 26.98
N ILE A 134 3.55 6.41 25.98
CA ILE A 134 2.24 5.81 25.73
C ILE A 134 2.01 4.64 26.67
N TYR A 135 3.03 3.78 26.89
CA TYR A 135 2.93 2.67 27.84
C TYR A 135 2.85 3.12 29.31
N ASP A 136 3.38 4.30 29.64
CA ASP A 136 3.20 4.96 30.95
C ASP A 136 1.74 5.41 31.20
N LYS A 137 0.87 5.44 30.19
CA LYS A 137 -0.53 5.88 30.35
C LYS A 137 -1.42 4.73 30.82
N GLU A 138 -2.39 5.08 31.67
CA GLU A 138 -3.39 4.16 32.21
C GLU A 138 -4.34 3.58 31.14
N THR A 139 -4.53 4.31 30.03
CA THR A 139 -5.33 3.88 28.88
C THR A 139 -4.46 3.73 27.64
N GLN A 140 -4.30 2.49 27.19
CA GLN A 140 -3.61 2.17 25.95
C GLN A 140 -4.58 2.21 24.75
N PRO A 141 -4.09 2.47 23.52
CA PRO A 141 -4.94 2.46 22.33
C PRO A 141 -5.52 1.06 22.07
N THR A 142 -6.78 0.99 21.62
CA THR A 142 -7.52 -0.25 21.35
C THR A 142 -7.29 -0.72 19.90
N ASP A 143 -6.09 -1.20 19.61
CA ASP A 143 -5.71 -1.97 18.39
C ASP A 143 -6.14 -1.41 17.01
N THR A 144 -6.59 -0.15 16.91
CA THR A 144 -6.89 0.52 15.62
C THR A 144 -5.81 1.53 15.27
N ILE A 145 -5.47 1.63 13.99
CA ILE A 145 -4.43 2.56 13.52
C ILE A 145 -4.78 4.02 13.85
N GLN A 146 -6.06 4.38 13.75
CA GLN A 146 -6.51 5.75 14.00
C GLN A 146 -6.32 6.16 15.46
N GLU A 147 -6.53 5.25 16.41
CA GLU A 147 -6.32 5.53 17.82
C GLU A 147 -4.83 5.66 18.15
N TRP A 148 -3.99 4.82 17.54
CA TRP A 148 -2.54 4.92 17.64
C TRP A 148 -2.02 6.25 17.09
N VAL A 149 -2.49 6.68 15.92
CA VAL A 149 -2.17 8.00 15.33
C VAL A 149 -2.62 9.12 16.27
N ASN A 150 -3.87 9.11 16.73
CA ASN A 150 -4.38 10.15 17.62
C ASN A 150 -3.61 10.25 18.94
N MET A 151 -3.25 9.12 19.56
CA MET A 151 -2.53 9.08 20.83
C MET A 151 -1.08 9.56 20.65
N THR A 152 -0.38 9.06 19.62
CA THR A 152 1.02 9.43 19.35
C THR A 152 1.17 10.91 19.01
N CYS A 153 0.29 11.47 18.18
CA CYS A 153 0.26 12.92 17.89
C CYS A 153 0.06 13.77 19.14
N LYS A 154 -0.84 13.37 20.05
CA LYS A 154 -1.07 14.08 21.32
C LYS A 154 0.16 14.07 22.23
N VAL A 155 0.83 12.92 22.32
CA VAL A 155 2.04 12.77 23.16
C VAL A 155 3.18 13.65 22.63
N ASP A 156 3.46 13.59 21.32
CA ASP A 156 4.50 14.41 20.68
C ASP A 156 4.24 15.92 20.82
N ALA A 157 2.98 16.35 20.60
CA ALA A 157 2.61 17.75 20.78
C ALA A 157 2.85 18.24 22.22
N CYS A 158 2.47 17.43 23.22
CA CYS A 158 2.68 17.75 24.64
C CYS A 158 4.18 17.84 24.98
N MET A 159 4.97 16.90 24.48
CA MET A 159 6.42 16.85 24.68
C MET A 159 7.15 18.05 24.09
N ARG A 160 6.79 18.45 22.86
CA ARG A 160 7.35 19.62 22.20
C ARG A 160 6.98 20.90 22.95
N ALA A 161 5.72 21.04 23.35
CA ALA A 161 5.27 22.17 24.17
C ALA A 161 6.06 22.28 25.49
N ARG A 162 6.28 21.15 26.18
CA ARG A 162 7.08 21.11 27.41
C ARG A 162 8.54 21.46 27.18
N SER A 163 9.13 21.03 26.06
CA SER A 163 10.51 21.33 25.70
C SER A 163 10.69 22.82 25.40
N THR A 164 9.77 23.43 24.65
CA THR A 164 9.73 24.87 24.40
C THR A 164 9.62 25.66 25.71
N GLN A 165 8.73 25.24 26.61
CA GLN A 165 8.57 25.88 27.92
C GLN A 165 9.86 25.83 28.75
N LYS A 166 10.55 24.69 28.77
CA LYS A 166 11.84 24.54 29.47
C LYS A 166 12.92 25.46 28.88
N ALA A 167 13.00 25.58 27.57
CA ALA A 167 13.96 26.45 26.90
C ALA A 167 13.72 27.93 27.23
N ILE A 168 12.46 28.37 27.25
CA ILE A 168 12.09 29.74 27.65
C ILE A 168 12.53 30.03 29.09
N LEU A 169 12.25 29.10 30.01
CA LEU A 169 12.63 29.25 31.42
C LEU A 169 14.15 29.32 31.60
N ALA A 170 14.91 28.44 30.94
CA ALA A 170 16.38 28.43 31.03
C ALA A 170 17.00 29.75 30.52
N ASN A 171 16.48 30.31 29.42
CA ASN A 171 16.95 31.58 28.87
C ASN A 171 16.56 32.78 29.73
N SER A 172 15.46 32.70 30.50
CA SER A 172 15.04 33.76 31.43
C SER A 172 15.86 33.80 32.73
N THR A 173 16.52 32.70 33.09
CA THR A 173 17.37 32.59 34.29
C THR A 173 18.84 32.92 34.05
N SER A 174 19.25 33.26 32.81
CA SER A 174 20.64 33.58 32.46
C SER A 174 20.96 35.09 32.43
N PHE A 175 20.13 35.92 33.08
CA PHE A 175 20.34 37.37 33.21
C PHE A 175 20.63 37.75 34.67
#